data_AF-A0A943W818-F1
#
_entry.id   AF-A0A943W818-F1
#
_cell.length_a   1.000
_cell.length_b   1.000
_cell.length_c   1.000
_cell.angle_alpha   90.00
_cell.angle_beta   90.00
_cell.angle_gamma   90.00
#
_symmetry.space_group_name_H-M   'P 1'
#
loop_
_entity.id
_entity.type
_entity.pdbx_description
1 polymer ?
#
loop_
_entity_poly.entity_id
_entity_poly.type
_entity_poly.pdbx_seq_one_letter_code
_entity_poly.pdbx_strand_id
1 'polypeptide(L)'
;MSAANFAFIAVVNMMLQQRRMAEERARREAKERARIEQETAEYNRIKESVLKKASEPEKVLATYSNGQVKEKNEYGYHYEYYEDGKTKSVTNVTGTIQEYDEEGMLRREFIPYGGEYIYDSLGRLIKEKDSLGAKEYFYYGDSHCKEHVIVKDETDEITSYRHLTKEGRDNTEDYLHRLEKIKRLKDIVAKKYGREEDKNGNVSYDMTKDTSKGSVLTFKDRMLARVKEAFEK
;
A
#
# COMPACT_ATOMS: atom_id res chain seq x y z
N MET A 1 84.51 28.73 53.22
CA MET A 1 83.42 27.75 53.02
C MET A 1 84.05 26.38 52.75
N SER A 2 83.66 25.34 53.50
CA SER A 2 84.24 23.99 53.37
C SER A 2 83.86 23.34 52.04
N ALA A 3 84.77 22.54 51.47
CA ALA A 3 84.55 21.79 50.22
C ALA A 3 83.28 20.92 50.25
N ALA A 4 82.84 20.49 51.43
CA ALA A 4 81.59 19.74 51.63
C ALA A 4 80.32 20.56 51.28
N ASN A 5 80.30 21.87 51.55
CA ASN A 5 79.14 22.73 51.21
C ASN A 5 78.99 22.94 49.70
N PHE A 6 80.11 23.03 48.96
CA PHE A 6 80.08 23.16 47.50
C PHE A 6 79.62 21.86 46.82
N ALA A 7 80.05 20.71 47.33
CA ALA A 7 79.61 19.40 46.83
C ALA A 7 78.09 19.20 47.02
N PHE A 8 77.54 19.60 48.18
CA PHE A 8 76.10 19.50 48.44
C PHE A 8 75.26 20.40 47.52
N ILE A 9 75.69 21.66 47.32
CA ILE A 9 75.01 22.60 46.40
C ILE A 9 75.07 22.09 44.95
N ALA A 10 76.21 21.49 44.53
CA ALA A 10 76.35 20.92 43.20
C ALA A 10 75.40 19.73 42.96
N VAL A 11 75.23 18.84 43.94
CA VAL A 11 74.30 17.71 43.86
C VAL A 11 72.84 18.18 43.79
N VAL A 12 72.45 19.16 44.61
CA VAL A 12 71.09 19.72 44.59
C VAL A 12 70.79 20.41 43.26
N ASN A 13 71.74 21.17 42.71
CA ASN A 13 71.59 21.79 41.39
C ASN A 13 71.50 20.76 40.26
N MET A 14 72.28 19.68 40.33
CA MET A 14 72.20 18.58 39.37
C MET A 14 70.84 17.86 39.42
N MET A 15 70.32 17.60 40.63
CA MET A 15 68.98 17.01 40.80
C MET A 15 67.88 17.94 40.28
N LEU A 16 67.97 19.25 40.51
CA LEU A 16 67.03 20.24 39.98
C LEU A 16 67.07 20.31 38.44
N GLN A 17 68.25 20.25 37.83
CA GLN A 17 68.40 20.18 36.38
C GLN A 17 67.80 18.90 35.79
N GLN A 18 68.03 17.75 36.43
CA GLN A 18 67.43 16.47 36.03
C GLN A 18 65.91 16.50 36.10
N ARG A 19 65.34 17.12 37.16
CA ARG A 19 63.89 17.26 37.33
C ARG A 19 63.27 18.15 36.24
N ARG A 20 63.89 19.30 35.92
CA ARG A 20 63.43 20.19 34.84
C ARG A 20 63.49 19.51 33.47
N MET A 21 64.56 18.76 33.19
CA MET A 21 64.68 18.01 31.93
C MET A 21 63.64 16.88 31.82
N ALA A 22 63.30 16.22 32.92
CA ALA A 22 62.24 15.22 32.98
C ALA A 22 60.85 15.86 32.77
N GLU A 23 60.59 17.01 33.38
CA GLU A 23 59.34 17.77 33.17
C GLU A 23 59.19 18.27 31.73
N GLU A 24 60.27 18.75 31.10
CA GLU A 24 60.25 19.16 29.69
C GLU A 24 60.02 17.98 28.74
N ARG A 25 60.63 16.81 29.00
CA ARG A 25 60.35 15.58 28.25
C ARG A 25 58.89 15.16 28.39
N ALA A 26 58.38 15.11 29.62
CA ALA A 26 56.99 14.79 29.88
C ALA A 26 56.03 15.77 29.19
N ARG A 27 56.36 17.06 29.14
CA ARG A 27 55.57 18.09 28.44
C ARG A 27 55.61 17.93 26.92
N ARG A 28 56.75 17.51 26.34
CA ARG A 28 56.88 17.20 24.90
C ARG A 28 56.11 15.94 24.54
N GLU A 29 56.22 14.89 25.34
CA GLU A 29 55.47 13.64 25.16
C GLU A 29 53.97 13.86 25.30
N ALA A 30 53.53 14.67 26.27
CA ALA A 30 52.12 15.04 26.42
C ALA A 30 51.59 15.84 25.22
N LYS A 31 52.40 16.76 24.66
CA LYS A 31 52.04 17.49 23.43
C LYS A 31 51.94 16.56 22.23
N GLU A 32 52.86 15.61 22.08
CA GLU A 32 52.83 14.67 20.95
C GLU A 32 51.67 13.68 21.08
N ARG A 33 51.38 13.19 22.29
CA ARG A 33 50.19 12.39 22.58
C ARG A 33 48.91 13.15 22.26
N ALA A 34 48.81 14.41 22.69
CA ALA A 34 47.66 15.26 22.39
C ALA A 34 47.52 15.53 20.88
N ARG A 35 48.62 15.67 20.14
CA ARG A 35 48.60 15.81 18.67
C ARG A 35 48.10 14.54 17.99
N ILE A 36 48.61 13.38 18.38
CA ILE A 36 48.17 12.08 17.85
C ILE A 36 46.69 11.83 18.20
N GLU A 37 46.26 12.20 19.41
CA GLU A 37 44.87 12.08 19.82
C GLU A 37 43.94 12.99 18.98
N GLN A 38 44.37 14.22 18.70
CA GLN A 38 43.65 15.10 17.78
C GLN A 38 43.59 14.53 16.35
N GLU A 39 44.73 14.08 15.80
CA GLU A 39 44.80 13.48 14.46
C GLU A 39 43.94 12.22 14.34
N THR A 40 43.92 11.37 15.37
CA THR A 40 43.09 10.15 15.42
C THR A 40 41.60 10.45 15.57
N ALA A 41 41.23 11.46 16.38
CA ALA A 41 39.86 11.93 16.47
C ALA A 41 39.37 12.52 15.15
N GLU A 42 40.22 13.29 14.45
CA GLU A 42 39.92 13.85 13.13
C GLU A 42 39.77 12.74 12.08
N TYR A 43 40.69 11.77 12.07
CA TYR A 43 40.59 10.59 11.21
C TYR A 43 39.29 9.81 11.44
N ASN A 44 38.92 9.56 12.70
CA ASN A 44 37.69 8.84 13.04
C ASN A 44 36.45 9.65 12.65
N ARG A 45 36.44 10.98 12.87
CA ARG A 45 35.35 11.86 12.46
C ARG A 45 35.15 11.85 10.94
N ILE A 46 36.25 11.92 10.18
CA ILE A 46 36.20 11.85 8.72
C ILE A 46 35.71 10.46 8.29
N LYS A 47 36.26 9.39 8.86
CA LYS A 47 35.84 8.01 8.59
C LYS A 47 34.34 7.80 8.84
N GLU A 48 33.81 8.29 9.96
CA GLU A 48 32.38 8.23 10.27
C GLU A 48 31.54 9.04 9.30
N SER A 49 31.99 10.25 8.91
CA SER A 49 31.28 11.07 7.94
C SER A 49 31.21 10.44 6.54
N VAL A 50 32.29 9.78 6.11
CA VAL A 50 32.36 9.07 4.83
C VAL A 50 31.50 7.82 4.88
N LEU A 51 31.54 7.07 5.99
CA LEU A 51 30.71 5.88 6.18
C LEU A 51 29.21 6.24 6.21
N LYS A 52 28.85 7.36 6.84
CA LYS A 52 27.48 7.87 6.86
C LYS A 52 27.02 8.27 5.46
N LYS A 53 27.83 9.02 4.72
CA LYS A 53 27.53 9.42 3.34
C LYS A 53 27.42 8.22 2.39
N ALA A 54 28.20 7.17 2.60
CA ALA A 54 28.12 5.91 1.85
C ALA A 54 26.90 5.05 2.22
N SER A 55 26.28 5.32 3.38
CA SER A 55 25.06 4.64 3.86
C SER A 55 23.78 5.44 3.56
N GLU A 56 23.89 6.66 3.03
CA GLU A 56 22.74 7.48 2.65
C GLU A 56 22.34 7.11 1.21
N PRO A 57 21.10 6.64 0.98
CA PRO A 57 20.70 6.15 -0.33
C PRO A 57 20.69 7.29 -1.35
N GLU A 58 21.34 7.06 -2.49
CA GLU A 58 21.37 8.02 -3.61
C GLU A 58 19.97 8.09 -4.25
N LYS A 59 19.22 9.12 -3.88
CA LYS A 59 17.86 9.38 -4.39
C LYS A 59 17.94 10.12 -5.72
N VAL A 60 17.58 9.47 -6.82
CA VAL A 60 17.51 10.12 -8.15
C VAL A 60 16.08 10.57 -8.41
N LEU A 61 15.85 11.88 -8.47
CA LEU A 61 14.54 12.49 -8.75
C LEU A 61 14.47 13.02 -10.20
N ALA A 62 13.38 12.71 -10.91
CA ALA A 62 13.05 13.25 -12.22
C ALA A 62 11.63 13.85 -12.20
N THR A 63 11.46 15.06 -12.72
CA THR A 63 10.17 15.76 -12.81
C THR A 63 9.69 15.82 -14.26
N TYR A 64 8.45 15.41 -14.53
CA TYR A 64 7.84 15.46 -15.87
C TYR A 64 6.97 16.72 -16.05
N SER A 65 6.68 17.08 -17.30
CA SER A 65 5.87 18.26 -17.66
C SER A 65 4.43 18.23 -17.13
N ASN A 66 3.94 17.06 -16.73
CA ASN A 66 2.64 16.85 -16.10
C ASN A 66 2.70 16.93 -14.56
N GLY A 67 3.77 17.46 -13.98
CA GLY A 67 3.93 17.61 -12.53
C GLY A 67 4.29 16.32 -11.79
N GLN A 68 4.36 15.17 -12.46
CA GLN A 68 4.71 13.91 -11.80
C GLN A 68 6.19 13.87 -11.43
N VAL A 69 6.47 13.52 -10.18
CA VAL A 69 7.82 13.26 -9.68
C VAL A 69 8.07 11.76 -9.72
N LYS A 70 9.16 11.34 -10.38
CA LYS A 70 9.70 9.98 -10.29
C LYS A 70 10.93 9.95 -9.42
N GLU A 71 11.00 8.98 -8.54
CA GLU A 71 12.13 8.72 -7.67
C GLU A 71 12.65 7.31 -7.88
N LYS A 72 13.97 7.14 -7.98
CA LYS A 72 14.61 5.84 -7.83
C LYS A 72 15.44 5.83 -6.55
N ASN A 73 15.24 4.82 -5.70
CA ASN A 73 16.08 4.61 -4.52
C ASN A 73 17.24 3.62 -4.81
N GLU A 74 18.18 3.54 -3.86
CA GLU A 74 19.33 2.62 -3.94
C GLU A 74 18.92 1.16 -4.08
N TYR A 75 17.79 0.78 -3.47
CA TYR A 75 17.23 -0.57 -3.55
C TYR A 75 16.56 -0.87 -4.89
N GLY A 76 16.60 0.04 -5.87
CA GLY A 76 16.02 -0.17 -7.20
C GLY A 76 14.50 -0.06 -7.27
N TYR A 77 13.85 0.48 -6.25
CA TYR A 77 12.43 0.83 -6.29
C TYR A 77 12.23 2.14 -7.03
N HIS A 78 11.18 2.19 -7.83
CA HIS A 78 10.72 3.39 -8.50
C HIS A 78 9.42 3.88 -7.86
N TYR A 79 9.35 5.16 -7.52
CA TYR A 79 8.14 5.78 -6.97
C TYR A 79 7.64 6.83 -7.95
N GLU A 80 6.33 6.91 -8.11
CA GLU A 80 5.64 8.04 -8.70
C GLU A 80 4.78 8.71 -7.64
N TYR A 81 4.67 10.04 -7.70
CA TYR A 81 3.86 10.81 -6.77
C TYR A 81 2.75 11.59 -7.48
N TYR A 82 1.67 11.84 -6.76
CA TYR A 82 0.65 12.82 -7.09
C TYR A 82 1.17 14.25 -6.87
N GLU A 83 0.44 15.25 -7.37
CA GLU A 83 0.82 16.68 -7.21
C GLU A 83 0.87 17.11 -5.73
N ASP A 84 0.08 16.48 -4.86
CA ASP A 84 0.06 16.71 -3.42
C ASP A 84 1.22 16.01 -2.67
N GLY A 85 2.07 15.27 -3.40
CA GLY A 85 3.21 14.53 -2.86
C GLY A 85 2.89 13.14 -2.33
N LYS A 86 1.64 12.67 -2.39
CA LYS A 86 1.30 11.29 -2.01
C LYS A 86 1.80 10.30 -3.04
N THR A 87 2.12 9.08 -2.59
CA THR A 87 2.55 7.99 -3.46
C THR A 87 1.42 7.62 -4.42
N LYS A 88 1.70 7.67 -5.71
CA LYS A 88 0.81 7.24 -6.79
C LYS A 88 1.11 5.81 -7.23
N SER A 89 2.38 5.49 -7.40
CA SER A 89 2.79 4.12 -7.71
C SER A 89 4.16 3.77 -7.15
N VAL A 90 4.36 2.49 -6.89
CA VAL A 90 5.63 1.91 -6.46
C VAL A 90 5.92 0.71 -7.33
N THR A 91 7.06 0.72 -8.02
CA THR A 91 7.57 -0.42 -8.77
C THR A 91 8.78 -0.97 -8.03
N ASN A 92 8.73 -2.22 -7.59
CA ASN A 92 9.86 -2.87 -6.96
C ASN A 92 10.85 -3.43 -8.00
N VAL A 93 11.96 -4.00 -7.50
CA VAL A 93 13.01 -4.59 -8.35
C VAL A 93 12.57 -5.82 -9.14
N THR A 94 11.52 -6.52 -8.70
CA THR A 94 11.00 -7.69 -9.42
C THR A 94 10.01 -7.28 -10.52
N GLY A 95 9.70 -5.99 -10.65
CA GLY A 95 8.71 -5.46 -11.60
C GLY A 95 7.28 -5.50 -11.08
N THR A 96 7.06 -5.81 -9.80
CA THR A 96 5.76 -5.67 -9.15
C THR A 96 5.41 -4.20 -9.05
N ILE A 97 4.22 -3.83 -9.50
CA ILE A 97 3.72 -2.46 -9.50
C ILE A 97 2.53 -2.38 -8.54
N GLN A 98 2.60 -1.49 -7.57
CA GLN A 98 1.50 -1.15 -6.68
C GLN A 98 1.04 0.27 -6.99
N GLU A 99 -0.23 0.46 -7.29
CA GLU A 99 -0.83 1.77 -7.55
C GLU A 99 -1.81 2.12 -6.44
N TYR A 100 -1.73 3.37 -6.00
CA TYR A 100 -2.52 3.92 -4.91
C TYR A 100 -3.46 5.00 -5.44
N ASP A 101 -4.61 5.19 -4.80
CA ASP A 101 -5.49 6.34 -5.07
C ASP A 101 -5.00 7.62 -4.37
N GLU A 102 -5.71 8.73 -4.58
CA GLU A 102 -5.36 10.04 -3.99
C GLU A 102 -5.50 10.04 -2.46
N GLU A 103 -6.26 9.10 -1.88
CA GLU A 103 -6.38 8.89 -0.45
C GLU A 103 -5.22 8.05 0.13
N GLY A 104 -4.39 7.44 -0.73
CA GLY A 104 -3.26 6.59 -0.36
C GLY A 104 -3.64 5.13 -0.13
N MET A 105 -4.82 4.70 -0.59
CA MET A 105 -5.28 3.32 -0.53
C MET A 105 -4.83 2.54 -1.76
N LEU A 106 -4.40 1.29 -1.57
CA LEU A 106 -4.01 0.42 -2.67
C LEU A 106 -5.22 0.15 -3.56
N ARG A 107 -5.13 0.52 -4.84
CA ARG A 107 -6.19 0.33 -5.84
C ARG A 107 -5.88 -0.78 -6.81
N ARG A 108 -4.61 -0.99 -7.12
CA ARG A 108 -4.16 -1.99 -8.08
C ARG A 108 -2.80 -2.54 -7.70
N GLU A 109 -2.61 -3.83 -7.86
CA GLU A 109 -1.33 -4.51 -7.72
C GLU A 109 -1.12 -5.43 -8.93
N PHE A 110 0.01 -5.25 -9.60
CA PHE A 110 0.41 -6.08 -10.72
C PHE A 110 1.69 -6.82 -10.34
N ILE A 111 1.63 -8.15 -10.35
CA ILE A 111 2.76 -9.03 -10.06
C ILE A 111 3.16 -9.71 -11.36
N PRO A 112 4.38 -9.49 -11.88
CA PRO A 112 4.88 -10.23 -13.03
C PRO A 112 4.75 -11.73 -12.83
N TYR A 113 4.10 -12.42 -13.78
CA TYR A 113 3.76 -13.86 -13.71
C TYR A 113 2.83 -14.29 -12.56
N GLY A 114 2.43 -13.37 -11.67
CA GLY A 114 1.53 -13.62 -10.54
C GLY A 114 0.12 -13.06 -10.72
N GLY A 115 -0.11 -12.20 -11.71
CA GLY A 115 -1.42 -11.69 -12.05
C GLY A 115 -1.62 -10.20 -11.74
N GLU A 116 -2.87 -9.76 -11.83
CA GLU A 116 -3.32 -8.40 -11.53
C GLU A 116 -4.49 -8.42 -10.54
N TYR A 117 -4.38 -7.60 -9.50
CA TYR A 117 -5.34 -7.51 -8.41
C TYR A 117 -5.84 -6.07 -8.33
N ILE A 118 -7.16 -5.88 -8.22
CA ILE A 118 -7.79 -4.57 -8.13
C ILE A 118 -8.67 -4.53 -6.88
N TYR A 119 -8.57 -3.43 -6.15
CA TYR A 119 -9.19 -3.22 -4.86
C TYR A 119 -10.20 -2.07 -4.91
N ASP A 120 -11.20 -2.12 -4.04
CA ASP A 120 -12.09 -0.99 -3.80
C ASP A 120 -11.49 0.00 -2.77
N SER A 121 -12.19 1.12 -2.55
CA SER A 121 -11.77 2.16 -1.59
C SER A 121 -11.74 1.69 -0.13
N LEU A 122 -12.27 0.51 0.17
CA LEU A 122 -12.20 -0.13 1.49
C LEU A 122 -11.04 -1.14 1.58
N GLY A 123 -10.21 -1.25 0.53
CA GLY A 123 -9.10 -2.20 0.46
C GLY A 123 -9.52 -3.64 0.21
N ARG A 124 -10.74 -3.87 -0.30
CA ARG A 124 -11.24 -5.23 -0.59
C ARG A 124 -10.98 -5.59 -2.04
N LEU A 125 -10.49 -6.80 -2.28
CA LEU A 125 -10.23 -7.32 -3.63
C LEU A 125 -11.56 -7.46 -4.40
N ILE A 126 -11.72 -6.73 -5.49
CA ILE A 126 -12.92 -6.73 -6.34
C ILE A 126 -12.68 -7.39 -7.71
N LYS A 127 -11.42 -7.51 -8.13
CA LYS A 127 -11.05 -8.22 -9.35
C LYS A 127 -9.66 -8.82 -9.23
N GLU A 128 -9.53 -10.04 -9.72
CA GLU A 128 -8.28 -10.77 -9.86
C GLU A 128 -8.17 -11.26 -11.31
N LYS A 129 -6.99 -11.14 -11.88
CA LYS A 129 -6.64 -11.74 -13.17
C LYS A 129 -5.41 -12.60 -12.94
N ASP A 130 -5.56 -13.90 -13.16
CA ASP A 130 -4.44 -14.82 -13.02
C ASP A 130 -3.44 -14.69 -14.19
N SER A 131 -2.32 -15.37 -14.09
CA SER A 131 -1.29 -15.37 -15.15
C SER A 131 -1.70 -16.14 -16.41
N LEU A 132 -2.75 -16.95 -16.33
CA LEU A 132 -3.33 -17.72 -17.43
C LEU A 132 -4.50 -16.98 -18.11
N GLY A 133 -4.79 -15.74 -17.72
CA GLY A 133 -5.80 -14.89 -18.33
C GLY A 133 -7.23 -15.04 -17.77
N ALA A 134 -7.48 -15.97 -16.84
CA ALA A 134 -8.76 -16.09 -16.16
C ALA A 134 -9.00 -14.88 -15.25
N LYS A 135 -10.25 -14.40 -15.23
CA LYS A 135 -10.63 -13.18 -14.51
C LYS A 135 -11.70 -13.53 -13.47
N GLU A 136 -11.42 -13.30 -12.20
CA GLU A 136 -12.40 -13.40 -11.13
C GLU A 136 -12.85 -12.01 -10.68
N TYR A 137 -14.14 -11.87 -10.42
CA TYR A 137 -14.76 -10.65 -9.93
C TYR A 137 -15.48 -10.95 -8.62
N PHE A 138 -15.31 -10.06 -7.63
CA PHE A 138 -15.86 -10.21 -6.30
C PHE A 138 -16.76 -9.04 -5.95
N TYR A 139 -17.96 -9.34 -5.46
CA TYR A 139 -18.91 -8.34 -5.00
C TYR A 139 -19.23 -8.55 -3.53
N TYR A 140 -19.26 -7.45 -2.80
CA TYR A 140 -19.49 -7.44 -1.37
C TYR A 140 -20.82 -6.77 -1.05
N GLY A 141 -21.60 -7.40 -0.16
CA GLY A 141 -22.84 -6.84 0.34
C GLY A 141 -22.62 -5.74 1.38
N ASP A 142 -23.73 -5.20 1.89
CA ASP A 142 -23.74 -4.16 2.93
C ASP A 142 -23.08 -4.63 4.24
N SER A 143 -22.98 -5.94 4.48
CA SER A 143 -22.28 -6.51 5.64
C SER A 143 -20.76 -6.65 5.44
N HIS A 144 -20.21 -6.14 4.33
CA HIS A 144 -18.81 -6.32 3.91
C HIS A 144 -18.38 -7.77 3.66
N CYS A 145 -19.33 -8.71 3.63
CA CYS A 145 -19.08 -10.11 3.26
C CYS A 145 -19.11 -10.26 1.74
N LYS A 146 -18.26 -11.16 1.21
CA LYS A 146 -18.28 -11.54 -0.21
C LYS A 146 -19.59 -12.27 -0.50
N GLU A 147 -20.44 -11.72 -1.36
CA GLU A 147 -21.76 -12.27 -1.70
C GLU A 147 -21.80 -12.87 -3.10
N HIS A 148 -21.03 -12.32 -4.04
CA HIS A 148 -20.97 -12.85 -5.41
C HIS A 148 -19.55 -13.03 -5.89
N VAL A 149 -19.33 -14.14 -6.59
CA VAL A 149 -18.09 -14.43 -7.32
C VAL A 149 -18.45 -14.76 -8.75
N ILE A 150 -17.84 -14.06 -9.69
CA ILE A 150 -18.02 -14.29 -11.13
C ILE A 150 -16.67 -14.64 -11.71
N VAL A 151 -16.58 -15.77 -12.41
CA VAL A 151 -15.38 -16.17 -13.13
C VAL A 151 -15.66 -15.99 -14.61
N LYS A 152 -14.74 -15.30 -15.29
CA LYS A 152 -14.73 -15.12 -16.74
C LYS A 152 -13.47 -15.72 -17.33
N ASP A 153 -13.58 -16.20 -18.56
CA ASP A 153 -12.44 -16.66 -19.33
C ASP A 153 -11.71 -15.50 -20.04
N GLU A 154 -10.75 -15.84 -20.90
CA GLU A 154 -10.00 -14.87 -21.70
C GLU A 154 -10.88 -14.09 -22.68
N THR A 155 -11.98 -14.68 -23.14
CA THR A 155 -12.95 -14.10 -24.09
C THR A 155 -14.00 -13.20 -23.41
N ASP A 156 -13.86 -12.99 -22.09
CA ASP A 156 -14.82 -12.31 -21.22
C ASP A 156 -16.20 -12.99 -21.13
N GLU A 157 -16.27 -14.28 -21.51
CA GLU A 157 -17.44 -15.11 -21.28
C GLU A 157 -17.49 -15.59 -19.83
N ILE A 158 -18.68 -15.58 -19.24
CA ILE A 158 -18.88 -16.03 -17.85
C ILE A 158 -18.88 -17.55 -17.82
N THR A 159 -17.89 -18.13 -17.15
CA THR A 159 -17.74 -19.58 -17.00
C THR A 159 -18.34 -20.11 -15.71
N SER A 160 -18.35 -19.27 -14.66
CA SER A 160 -18.91 -19.65 -13.36
C SER A 160 -19.49 -18.45 -12.63
N TYR A 161 -20.56 -18.71 -11.88
CA TYR A 161 -21.18 -17.78 -10.98
C TYR A 161 -21.44 -18.49 -9.65
N ARG A 162 -21.00 -17.87 -8.55
CA ARG A 162 -21.31 -18.32 -7.19
C ARG A 162 -21.95 -17.22 -6.38
N HIS A 163 -23.08 -17.52 -5.76
CA HIS A 163 -23.65 -16.72 -4.70
C HIS A 163 -23.25 -17.33 -3.36
N LEU A 164 -22.73 -16.50 -2.47
CA LEU A 164 -22.28 -16.87 -1.13
C LEU A 164 -23.24 -16.28 -0.09
N THR A 165 -23.58 -17.08 0.91
CA THR A 165 -24.22 -16.59 2.14
C THR A 165 -23.28 -15.67 2.92
N LYS A 166 -23.80 -14.96 3.93
CA LYS A 166 -22.97 -14.15 4.85
C LYS A 166 -21.88 -14.97 5.54
N GLU A 167 -22.07 -16.28 5.66
CA GLU A 167 -21.13 -17.22 6.25
C GLU A 167 -20.11 -17.76 5.22
N GLY A 168 -20.15 -17.29 3.96
CA GLY A 168 -19.26 -17.73 2.89
C GLY A 168 -19.65 -19.09 2.27
N ARG A 169 -20.79 -19.67 2.64
CA ARG A 169 -21.28 -20.92 2.06
C ARG A 169 -21.95 -20.67 0.72
N ASP A 170 -21.63 -21.49 -0.28
CA ASP A 170 -22.28 -21.46 -1.59
C ASP A 170 -23.77 -21.85 -1.47
N ASN A 171 -24.65 -20.99 -1.96
CA ASN A 171 -26.10 -21.22 -2.04
C ASN A 171 -26.65 -20.79 -3.40
N THR A 172 -25.83 -20.92 -4.44
CA THR A 172 -26.13 -20.46 -5.81
C THR A 172 -27.45 -21.00 -6.35
N GLU A 173 -27.70 -22.31 -6.23
CA GLU A 173 -28.93 -22.93 -6.74
C GLU A 173 -30.20 -22.36 -6.11
N ASP A 174 -30.21 -22.24 -4.78
CA ASP A 174 -31.35 -21.69 -4.04
C ASP A 174 -31.57 -20.20 -4.39
N TYR A 175 -30.49 -19.43 -4.55
CA TYR A 175 -30.55 -18.04 -4.99
C TYR A 175 -31.15 -17.92 -6.40
N LEU A 176 -30.66 -18.72 -7.35
CA LEU A 176 -31.16 -18.72 -8.74
C LEU A 176 -32.61 -19.19 -8.81
N HIS A 177 -33.00 -20.22 -8.05
CA HIS A 177 -34.38 -20.69 -7.98
C HIS A 177 -35.32 -19.63 -7.40
N ARG A 178 -34.90 -18.90 -6.34
CA ARG A 178 -35.66 -17.76 -5.80
C ARG A 178 -35.79 -16.64 -6.83
N LEU A 179 -34.74 -16.33 -7.57
CA LEU A 179 -34.79 -15.33 -8.65
C LEU A 179 -35.75 -15.73 -9.77
N GLU A 180 -35.74 -16.99 -10.20
CA GLU A 180 -36.65 -17.49 -11.22
C GLU A 180 -38.10 -17.40 -10.74
N LYS A 181 -38.37 -17.78 -9.48
CA LYS A 181 -39.68 -17.62 -8.87
C LYS A 181 -40.13 -16.16 -8.86
N ILE A 182 -39.25 -15.23 -8.49
CA ILE A 182 -39.54 -13.79 -8.52
C ILE A 182 -39.82 -13.31 -9.95
N LYS A 183 -39.02 -13.74 -10.94
CA LYS A 183 -39.24 -13.38 -12.35
C LYS A 183 -40.60 -13.87 -12.85
N ARG A 184 -40.95 -15.13 -12.59
CA ARG A 184 -42.27 -15.69 -12.92
C ARG A 184 -43.40 -14.92 -12.24
N LEU A 185 -43.24 -14.55 -10.97
CA LEU A 185 -44.22 -13.73 -10.25
C LEU A 185 -44.36 -12.34 -10.88
N LYS A 186 -43.27 -11.68 -11.24
CA LYS A 186 -43.29 -10.38 -11.95
C LYS A 186 -44.02 -10.48 -13.28
N ASP A 187 -43.80 -11.54 -14.05
CA ASP A 187 -44.47 -11.75 -15.33
C ASP A 187 -45.98 -11.98 -15.15
N ILE A 188 -46.38 -12.72 -14.11
CA ILE A 188 -47.80 -12.93 -13.76
C ILE A 188 -48.46 -11.61 -13.35
N VAL A 189 -47.81 -10.83 -12.48
CA VAL A 189 -48.32 -9.53 -12.02
C VAL A 189 -48.39 -8.55 -13.20
N ALA A 190 -47.37 -8.51 -14.06
CA ALA A 190 -47.36 -7.68 -15.28
C ALA A 190 -48.52 -8.06 -16.23
N LYS A 191 -48.80 -9.35 -16.41
CA LYS A 191 -49.95 -9.80 -17.22
C LYS A 191 -51.30 -9.45 -16.58
N LYS A 192 -51.43 -9.54 -15.26
CA LYS A 192 -52.69 -9.31 -14.54
C LYS A 192 -53.04 -7.83 -14.41
N TYR A 193 -52.05 -6.99 -14.10
CA TYR A 193 -52.25 -5.59 -13.74
C TYR A 193 -51.72 -4.62 -14.79
N GLY A 194 -50.93 -5.06 -15.77
CA GLY A 194 -50.20 -4.16 -16.65
C GLY A 194 -48.95 -3.60 -15.95
N ARG A 195 -47.89 -3.40 -16.71
CA ARG A 195 -46.58 -2.93 -16.22
C ARG A 195 -46.28 -1.58 -16.86
N GLU A 196 -46.04 -0.56 -16.03
CA GLU A 196 -45.56 0.75 -16.45
C GLU A 196 -44.18 0.99 -15.84
N GLU A 197 -43.21 1.40 -16.66
CA GLU A 197 -41.85 1.67 -16.23
C GLU A 197 -41.54 3.14 -16.44
N ASP A 198 -41.08 3.82 -15.38
CA ASP A 198 -40.70 5.22 -15.48
C ASP A 198 -39.31 5.40 -16.12
N LYS A 199 -38.94 6.64 -16.43
CA LYS A 199 -37.62 6.97 -17.03
C LYS A 199 -36.43 6.64 -16.12
N ASN A 200 -36.67 6.32 -14.86
CA ASN A 200 -35.66 5.97 -13.86
C ASN A 200 -35.58 4.44 -13.64
N GLY A 201 -36.33 3.64 -14.40
CA GLY A 201 -36.37 2.19 -14.31
C GLY A 201 -37.22 1.64 -13.15
N ASN A 202 -38.02 2.48 -12.49
CA ASN A 202 -38.98 2.00 -11.50
C ASN A 202 -40.17 1.39 -12.21
N VAL A 203 -40.51 0.17 -11.80
CA VAL A 203 -41.67 -0.56 -12.32
C VAL A 203 -42.86 -0.35 -11.39
N SER A 204 -43.97 0.10 -11.95
CA SER A 204 -45.27 0.21 -11.30
C SER A 204 -46.29 -0.68 -12.01
N TYR A 205 -47.32 -1.08 -11.28
CA TYR A 205 -48.38 -1.96 -11.79
C TYR A 205 -49.73 -1.27 -11.60
N ASP A 206 -50.59 -1.32 -12.62
CA ASP A 206 -51.91 -0.70 -12.55
C ASP A 206 -52.89 -1.58 -11.75
N MET A 207 -52.92 -1.32 -10.45
CA MET A 207 -53.74 -2.04 -9.47
C MET A 207 -55.24 -1.71 -9.59
N THR A 208 -55.67 -0.80 -10.48
CA THR A 208 -57.11 -0.48 -10.65
C THR A 208 -57.91 -1.63 -11.26
N LYS A 209 -57.22 -2.61 -11.85
CA LYS A 209 -57.80 -3.85 -12.38
C LYS A 209 -58.06 -4.90 -11.30
N ASP A 210 -57.69 -4.64 -10.05
CA ASP A 210 -57.99 -5.53 -8.93
C ASP A 210 -59.40 -5.27 -8.38
N THR A 211 -60.35 -6.12 -8.75
CA THR A 211 -61.71 -6.10 -8.16
C THR A 211 -61.78 -6.82 -6.80
N SER A 212 -60.67 -7.41 -6.33
CA SER A 212 -60.62 -8.06 -5.02
C SER A 212 -60.20 -7.06 -3.93
N LYS A 213 -61.13 -6.75 -3.02
CA LYS A 213 -60.89 -5.88 -1.86
C LYS A 213 -59.77 -6.46 -1.00
N GLY A 214 -58.58 -5.84 -1.06
CA GLY A 214 -57.55 -5.93 -0.04
C GLY A 214 -56.47 -6.96 -0.31
N SER A 215 -55.37 -6.53 -0.92
CA SER A 215 -53.99 -7.02 -0.68
C SER A 215 -53.02 -6.16 -1.47
N VAL A 216 -52.61 -5.02 -0.91
CA VAL A 216 -51.57 -4.17 -1.51
C VAL A 216 -50.23 -4.88 -1.30
N LEU A 217 -49.79 -5.64 -2.30
CA LEU A 217 -48.45 -6.24 -2.34
C LEU A 217 -47.46 -5.17 -2.83
N THR A 218 -46.92 -4.36 -1.91
CA THR A 218 -45.79 -3.46 -2.24
C THR A 218 -44.52 -4.31 -2.44
N PHE A 219 -44.19 -4.64 -3.70
CA PHE A 219 -42.93 -5.28 -4.04
C PHE A 219 -41.86 -4.20 -4.20
N LYS A 220 -41.01 -4.00 -3.18
CA LYS A 220 -39.88 -3.04 -3.28
C LYS A 220 -38.73 -3.65 -4.08
N ASP A 221 -38.60 -3.23 -5.33
CA ASP A 221 -37.54 -3.63 -6.25
C ASP A 221 -36.24 -2.84 -6.03
N ARG A 222 -35.26 -3.47 -5.37
CA ARG A 222 -33.85 -2.98 -5.34
C ARG A 222 -32.81 -4.06 -5.66
N MET A 223 -33.19 -5.35 -5.69
CA MET A 223 -32.23 -6.46 -5.80
C MET A 223 -31.94 -6.92 -7.24
N LEU A 224 -32.89 -6.81 -8.18
CA LEU A 224 -32.68 -7.32 -9.56
C LEU A 224 -31.93 -6.34 -10.47
N ALA A 225 -31.98 -5.03 -10.17
CA ALA A 225 -31.22 -4.00 -10.89
C ALA A 225 -29.71 -4.19 -10.67
N ARG A 226 -29.28 -4.57 -9.45
CA ARG A 226 -27.87 -4.84 -9.12
C ARG A 226 -27.31 -6.05 -9.86
N VAL A 227 -28.12 -7.09 -10.08
CA VAL A 227 -27.67 -8.27 -10.83
C VAL A 227 -27.58 -7.94 -12.32
N LYS A 228 -28.57 -7.28 -12.93
CA LYS A 228 -28.47 -6.91 -14.36
C LYS A 228 -27.35 -5.90 -14.66
N GLU A 229 -27.12 -4.91 -13.81
CA GLU A 229 -25.97 -4.00 -13.97
C GLU A 229 -24.62 -4.71 -13.78
N ALA A 230 -24.55 -5.78 -12.99
CA ALA A 230 -23.34 -6.59 -12.84
C ALA A 230 -23.08 -7.55 -14.01
N PHE A 231 -24.07 -7.77 -14.89
CA PHE A 231 -23.95 -8.63 -16.08
C PHE A 231 -23.79 -7.84 -17.40
N GLU A 232 -24.12 -6.55 -17.46
CA GLU A 232 -24.12 -5.74 -18.72
C GLU A 232 -23.29 -4.43 -18.68
N LYS A 233 -22.31 -4.30 -17.79
CA LYS A 233 -21.26 -3.26 -17.89
C LYS A 233 -19.88 -3.89 -17.74
#